data_AF-A0AAV7IMX2-F1
#
_entry.id   AF-A0AAV7IMX2-F1
#
_cell.length_a   1.000
_cell.length_b   1.000
_cell.length_c   1.000
_cell.angle_alpha   90.00
_cell.angle_beta   90.00
_cell.angle_gamma   90.00
#
_symmetry.space_group_name_H-M   'P 1'
#
loop_
_entity.id
_entity.type
_entity.pdbx_description
1 polymer ?
#
loop_
_entity_poly.entity_id
_entity_poly.type
_entity_poly.pdbx_seq_one_letter_code
_entity_poly.pdbx_strand_id
1 'polypeptide(L)'
;MPILKLRTLDGRIYRVDSDLVKYSINLKKELEKVDIDNLQEGEIINLPYSDPKLINRCINFVKLQAKYLEPTRKYLSTDSDVSNDGFVRSNSSQINEINKLFQAREKFYLESSDGIQFLVGREVIEESAVLKDMLEMTPDDPSSIIPLPNVHSKHMRMIIDLVKIKHNHEDEDSLDREKNIYNYMQRFGLKEAVEILQIATYLQMHLLIAAAAPTVSKFLSTNRHRPNFIRGFLKLEDDLTEEMKEELIKDQMNYF
;
A
#
# COMPACT_ATOMS: atom_id res chain seq x y z
N MET A 1 -5.70 19.69 -17.26
CA MET A 1 -4.67 19.60 -16.20
C MET A 1 -3.39 20.12 -16.81
N PRO A 2 -2.71 21.08 -16.18
CA PRO A 2 -1.57 21.73 -16.81
C PRO A 2 -0.42 20.73 -17.00
N ILE A 3 -0.05 20.54 -18.26
CA ILE A 3 1.06 19.67 -18.67
C ILE A 3 2.34 20.51 -18.70
N LEU A 4 3.31 20.18 -17.85
CA LEU A 4 4.63 20.80 -17.85
C LEU A 4 5.52 20.14 -18.91
N LYS A 5 6.33 20.94 -19.59
CA LYS A 5 7.33 20.45 -20.56
C LYS A 5 8.72 20.57 -19.93
N LEU A 6 9.32 19.46 -19.54
CA LEU A 6 10.67 19.43 -19.00
C LEU A 6 11.67 19.24 -20.15
N ARG A 7 12.55 20.20 -20.38
CA ARG A 7 13.66 20.06 -21.33
C ARG A 7 14.92 19.66 -20.58
N THR A 8 15.53 18.60 -21.06
CA THR A 8 16.83 18.10 -20.59
C THR A 8 17.98 18.77 -21.32
N LEU A 9 19.19 18.75 -20.76
CA LEU A 9 20.40 19.29 -21.41
C LEU A 9 20.66 18.66 -22.78
N ASP A 10 20.27 17.40 -22.97
CA ASP A 10 20.35 16.67 -24.24
C ASP A 10 19.29 17.11 -25.27
N GLY A 11 18.52 18.16 -24.98
CA GLY A 11 17.50 18.74 -25.86
C GLY A 11 16.18 17.97 -25.89
N ARG A 12 16.04 16.84 -25.18
CA ARG A 12 14.80 16.07 -25.13
C ARG A 12 13.77 16.75 -24.24
N ILE A 13 12.53 16.81 -24.72
CA ILE A 13 11.39 17.42 -24.03
C ILE A 13 10.45 16.31 -23.54
N TYR A 14 10.17 16.32 -22.25
CA TYR A 14 9.27 15.39 -21.59
C TYR A 14 8.01 16.12 -21.14
N ARG A 15 6.84 15.50 -21.32
CA ARG A 15 5.57 16.00 -20.82
C ARG A 15 5.27 15.33 -19.48
N VAL A 16 5.07 16.12 -18.43
CA VAL A 16 4.79 15.64 -17.08
C VAL A 16 3.65 16.46 -16.51
N ASP A 17 2.67 15.79 -15.91
CA ASP A 17 1.54 16.50 -15.27
C ASP A 17 2.04 17.27 -14.04
N SER A 18 1.57 18.50 -13.84
CA SER A 18 2.06 19.35 -12.74
C SER A 18 1.87 18.72 -11.36
N ASP A 19 0.78 17.96 -11.17
CA ASP A 19 0.47 17.28 -9.91
C ASP A 19 1.52 16.22 -9.59
N LEU A 20 2.04 15.53 -10.61
CA LEU A 20 3.06 14.50 -10.46
C LEU A 20 4.41 15.05 -9.97
N VAL A 21 4.67 16.33 -10.23
CA VAL A 21 5.86 17.03 -9.71
C VAL A 21 5.71 17.30 -8.21
N LYS A 22 4.50 17.63 -7.74
CA LYS A 22 4.21 17.89 -6.31
C LYS A 22 4.45 16.66 -5.43
N TYR A 23 4.15 15.47 -5.93
CA TYR A 23 4.27 14.21 -5.19
C TYR A 23 5.68 13.60 -5.17
N SER A 24 6.62 14.11 -5.98
CA SER A 24 7.97 13.55 -6.04
C SER A 24 8.94 14.39 -5.22
N ILE A 25 9.38 13.88 -4.06
CA ILE A 25 10.36 14.52 -3.18
C ILE A 25 11.67 14.83 -3.91
N ASN A 26 12.10 13.93 -4.81
CA ASN A 26 13.34 14.12 -5.57
C ASN A 26 13.20 15.19 -6.66
N LEU A 27 12.05 15.26 -7.36
CA LEU A 27 11.80 16.35 -8.32
C LEU A 27 11.58 17.68 -7.60
N LYS A 28 10.89 17.69 -6.46
CA LYS A 28 10.62 18.89 -5.66
C LYS A 28 11.91 19.52 -5.13
N LYS A 29 12.86 18.71 -4.65
CA LYS A 29 14.21 19.17 -4.25
C LYS A 29 15.00 19.77 -5.41
N GLU A 30 14.94 19.15 -6.59
CA GLU A 30 15.64 19.63 -7.79
C GLU A 30 14.98 20.87 -8.44
N LEU A 31 13.69 21.08 -8.18
CA LEU A 31 12.89 22.22 -8.65
C LEU A 31 12.67 23.28 -7.55
N GLU A 32 13.39 23.24 -6.43
CA GLU A 32 13.26 24.16 -5.29
C GLU A 32 13.33 25.65 -5.65
N LYS A 33 13.94 25.99 -6.79
CA LYS A 33 14.09 27.36 -7.30
C LYS A 33 13.04 27.77 -8.34
N VAL A 34 12.16 26.85 -8.73
CA VAL A 34 11.12 27.08 -9.73
C VAL A 34 9.79 27.13 -9.00
N ASP A 35 9.12 28.28 -9.08
CA ASP A 35 7.81 28.46 -8.47
C ASP A 35 6.75 27.71 -9.30
N ILE A 36 6.56 26.42 -8.97
CA ILE A 36 5.72 25.49 -9.73
C ILE A 36 4.26 25.95 -9.76
N ASP A 37 3.80 26.66 -8.73
CA ASP A 37 2.40 27.09 -8.59
C ASP A 37 2.03 28.27 -9.51
N ASN A 38 3.02 28.93 -10.12
CA ASN A 38 2.83 30.08 -11.02
C ASN A 38 3.12 29.79 -12.50
N LEU A 39 3.43 28.54 -12.88
CA LEU A 39 3.78 28.18 -14.26
C LEU A 39 2.55 28.06 -15.16
N GLN A 40 2.61 28.64 -16.36
CA GLN A 40 1.53 28.49 -17.34
C GLN A 40 1.63 27.15 -18.09
N GLU A 41 0.47 26.64 -18.52
CA GLU A 41 0.38 25.38 -19.23
C GLU A 41 1.22 25.40 -20.52
N GLY A 42 2.17 24.45 -20.63
CA GLY A 42 3.06 24.33 -21.79
C GLY A 42 4.41 25.06 -21.68
N GLU A 43 4.71 25.72 -20.56
CA GLU A 43 5.99 26.36 -20.30
C GLU A 43 7.13 25.32 -20.18
N ILE A 44 8.31 25.66 -20.72
CA ILE A 44 9.44 24.74 -20.84
C ILE A 44 10.42 25.00 -19.69
N ILE A 45 10.52 24.05 -18.76
CA ILE A 45 11.47 24.11 -17.64
C ILE A 45 12.74 23.37 -18.05
N ASN A 46 13.89 24.06 -17.99
CA ASN A 46 15.19 23.45 -18.25
C ASN A 46 15.71 22.78 -16.97
N LEU A 47 15.89 21.47 -16.98
CA LEU A 47 16.45 20.73 -15.86
C LEU A 47 17.99 20.83 -15.85
N PRO A 48 18.62 21.02 -14.68
CA PRO A 48 20.08 21.23 -14.58
C PRO A 48 20.94 19.96 -14.77
N TYR A 49 20.36 18.76 -14.75
CA TYR A 49 21.11 17.49 -14.81
C TYR A 49 21.02 16.77 -16.16
N SER A 50 22.19 16.26 -16.58
CA SER A 50 22.47 15.69 -17.91
C SER A 50 22.20 14.18 -18.03
N ASP A 51 21.82 13.45 -16.96
CA ASP A 51 21.68 11.98 -17.05
C ASP A 51 20.25 11.55 -17.40
N PRO A 52 19.98 11.12 -18.65
CA PRO A 52 18.65 10.74 -19.11
C PRO A 52 18.14 9.50 -18.38
N LYS A 53 19.03 8.69 -17.80
CA LYS A 53 18.65 7.47 -17.06
C LYS A 53 18.00 7.80 -15.73
N LEU A 54 18.49 8.82 -15.02
CA LEU A 54 17.88 9.30 -13.78
C LEU A 54 16.50 9.92 -14.06
N ILE A 55 16.39 10.70 -15.13
CA ILE A 55 15.13 11.30 -15.56
C ILE A 55 14.12 10.23 -15.96
N ASN A 56 14.53 9.22 -16.74
CA ASN A 56 13.67 8.08 -17.07
C ASN A 56 13.29 7.25 -15.83
N ARG A 57 14.19 7.08 -14.84
CA ARG A 57 13.85 6.41 -13.57
C ARG A 57 12.85 7.22 -12.75
N CYS A 58 13.02 8.54 -12.68
CA CYS A 58 12.08 9.43 -12.01
C CYS A 58 10.73 9.42 -12.72
N ILE A 59 10.70 9.53 -14.05
CA ILE A 59 9.48 9.44 -14.86
C ILE A 59 8.82 8.06 -14.69
N ASN A 60 9.58 6.96 -14.67
CA ASN A 60 9.01 5.63 -14.47
C ASN A 60 8.49 5.42 -13.04
N PHE A 61 9.22 5.92 -12.03
CA PHE A 61 8.78 5.91 -10.65
C PHE A 61 7.49 6.72 -10.50
N VAL A 62 7.44 7.90 -11.10
CA VAL A 62 6.28 8.79 -11.11
C VAL A 62 5.12 8.19 -11.91
N LYS A 63 5.34 7.55 -13.06
CA LYS A 63 4.32 6.82 -13.81
C LYS A 63 3.80 5.60 -13.05
N LEU A 64 4.66 4.93 -12.29
CA LEU A 64 4.27 3.88 -11.36
C LEU A 64 3.36 4.48 -10.28
N GLN A 65 3.75 5.55 -9.60
CA GLN A 65 2.89 6.25 -8.63
C GLN A 65 1.58 6.76 -9.26
N ALA A 66 1.63 7.31 -10.49
CA ALA A 66 0.48 7.78 -11.26
C ALA A 66 -0.48 6.65 -11.59
N LYS A 67 0.02 5.46 -11.93
CA LYS A 67 -0.81 4.25 -12.13
C LYS A 67 -1.57 3.84 -10.87
N TYR A 68 -1.04 4.17 -9.68
CA TYR A 68 -1.74 3.98 -8.40
C TYR A 68 -2.62 5.18 -8.03
N LEU A 69 -2.46 6.34 -8.69
CA LEU A 69 -3.21 7.57 -8.47
C LEU A 69 -4.31 7.83 -9.51
N GLU A 70 -4.30 7.21 -10.70
CA GLU A 70 -5.38 7.37 -11.68
C GLU A 70 -6.67 6.70 -11.18
N PRO A 71 -7.73 7.47 -10.87
CA PRO A 71 -9.08 6.93 -10.85
C PRO A 71 -9.48 6.75 -12.31
N THR A 72 -9.99 5.56 -12.62
CA THR A 72 -10.63 5.17 -13.88
C THR A 72 -11.50 6.31 -14.44
N ARG A 73 -10.96 7.09 -15.38
CA ARG A 73 -11.67 8.17 -16.07
C ARG A 73 -12.51 7.57 -17.21
N LYS A 74 -13.57 6.86 -16.83
CA LYS A 74 -14.77 6.69 -17.65
C LYS A 74 -15.94 7.06 -16.73
N TYR A 75 -16.97 7.69 -17.28
CA TYR A 75 -18.15 8.23 -16.58
C TYR A 75 -17.99 9.62 -15.96
N LEU A 76 -17.74 10.62 -16.80
CA LEU A 76 -18.26 11.99 -16.62
C LEU A 76 -18.57 12.58 -18.00
N SER A 77 -19.58 12.00 -18.64
CA SER A 77 -20.41 12.57 -19.73
C SER A 77 -21.60 11.61 -19.79
N THR A 78 -22.81 11.98 -19.38
CA THR A 78 -23.60 13.11 -19.88
C THR A 78 -24.57 13.60 -18.79
N ASP A 79 -24.43 14.85 -18.36
CA ASP A 79 -25.56 15.63 -17.88
C ASP A 79 -26.15 16.37 -19.07
N SER A 80 -27.22 15.81 -19.62
CA SER A 80 -28.31 16.55 -20.27
C SER A 80 -29.39 15.52 -20.59
N ASP A 81 -30.39 15.40 -19.72
CA ASP A 81 -31.78 15.68 -20.12
C ASP A 81 -32.79 15.30 -19.03
N VAL A 82 -33.57 16.34 -18.67
CA VAL A 82 -34.99 16.32 -18.34
C VAL A 82 -35.39 15.97 -16.90
N SER A 83 -35.73 17.05 -16.20
CA SER A 83 -36.74 17.12 -15.14
C SER A 83 -38.00 16.33 -15.50
N ASN A 84 -38.47 15.44 -14.64
CA ASN A 84 -39.86 15.46 -14.17
C ASN A 84 -40.15 14.38 -13.11
N ASP A 85 -40.87 14.86 -12.11
CA ASP A 85 -41.84 14.20 -11.24
C ASP A 85 -42.16 12.72 -11.51
N GLY A 86 -41.95 11.88 -10.51
CA GLY A 86 -42.27 10.45 -10.57
C GLY A 86 -41.73 9.68 -9.37
N PHE A 87 -42.52 9.64 -8.29
CA PHE A 87 -42.31 8.76 -7.14
C PHE A 87 -42.35 7.28 -7.60
N VAL A 88 -41.18 6.72 -7.92
CA VAL A 88 -41.02 5.28 -8.15
C VAL A 88 -40.60 4.65 -6.83
N ARG A 89 -41.50 3.87 -6.24
CA ARG A 89 -41.18 2.96 -5.12
C ARG A 89 -40.23 1.88 -5.65
N SER A 90 -38.92 2.09 -5.51
CA SER A 90 -37.93 1.05 -5.80
C SER A 90 -37.92 0.02 -4.67
N ASN A 91 -38.02 -1.25 -5.04
CA ASN A 91 -37.99 -2.37 -4.10
C ASN A 91 -36.66 -2.41 -3.33
N SER A 92 -36.71 -2.77 -2.05
CA SER A 92 -35.58 -2.84 -1.12
C SER A 92 -34.36 -3.62 -1.65
N SER A 93 -34.58 -4.60 -2.53
CA SER A 93 -33.52 -5.41 -3.16
C SER A 93 -32.58 -4.59 -4.05
N GLN A 94 -33.11 -3.64 -4.83
CA GLN A 94 -32.31 -2.80 -5.74
C GLN A 94 -31.55 -1.70 -4.98
N ILE A 95 -32.17 -1.17 -3.92
CA ILE A 95 -31.52 -0.20 -3.02
C ILE A 95 -30.34 -0.86 -2.30
N ASN A 96 -30.46 -2.12 -1.91
CA ASN A 96 -29.37 -2.88 -1.29
C ASN A 96 -28.21 -3.15 -2.27
N GLU A 97 -28.47 -3.45 -3.54
CA GLU A 97 -27.41 -3.58 -4.55
C GLU A 97 -26.72 -2.25 -4.85
N ILE A 98 -27.47 -1.15 -4.94
CA ILE A 98 -26.92 0.19 -5.16
C ILE A 98 -26.07 0.63 -3.96
N ASN A 99 -26.53 0.37 -2.73
CA ASN A 99 -25.77 0.66 -1.51
C ASN A 99 -24.51 -0.20 -1.41
N LYS A 100 -24.57 -1.48 -1.81
CA LYS A 100 -23.39 -2.37 -1.86
C LYS A 100 -22.36 -1.88 -2.90
N LEU A 101 -22.82 -1.38 -4.05
CA LEU A 101 -21.97 -0.77 -5.09
C LEU A 101 -21.40 0.59 -4.67
N PHE A 102 -22.12 1.37 -3.85
CA PHE A 102 -21.64 2.64 -3.30
C PHE A 102 -20.63 2.42 -2.17
N GLN A 103 -20.85 1.43 -1.29
CA GLN A 103 -19.91 1.07 -0.23
C GLN A 103 -18.59 0.54 -0.78
N ALA A 104 -18.61 -0.22 -1.88
CA ALA A 104 -17.40 -0.65 -2.59
C ALA A 104 -16.60 0.49 -3.27
N ARG A 105 -17.09 1.74 -3.23
CA ARG A 105 -16.48 2.90 -3.91
C ARG A 105 -15.99 3.99 -2.98
N GLU A 106 -16.23 3.87 -1.68
CA GLU A 106 -15.65 4.80 -0.72
C GLU A 106 -14.15 4.63 -0.68
N LYS A 107 -13.44 5.76 -0.81
CA LYS A 107 -11.99 5.80 -0.81
C LYS A 107 -11.51 6.60 0.38
N PHE A 108 -10.48 6.10 1.02
CA PHE A 108 -9.88 6.64 2.23
C PHE A 108 -8.42 6.99 1.97
N TYR A 109 -7.91 8.02 2.65
CA TYR A 109 -6.51 8.39 2.59
C TYR A 109 -5.77 7.81 3.81
N LEU A 110 -4.76 6.97 3.55
CA LEU A 110 -3.83 6.47 4.56
C LEU A 110 -2.47 7.15 4.38
N GLU A 111 -1.86 7.64 5.45
CA GLU A 111 -0.50 8.19 5.40
C GLU A 111 0.49 7.21 6.03
N SER A 112 1.53 6.85 5.27
CA SER A 112 2.62 5.99 5.74
C SER A 112 3.64 6.76 6.60
N SER A 113 4.50 6.01 7.30
CA SER A 113 5.51 6.57 8.19
C SER A 113 6.55 7.48 7.51
N ASP A 114 6.73 7.34 6.20
CA ASP A 114 7.57 8.19 5.36
C ASP A 114 6.81 9.37 4.71
N GLY A 115 5.59 9.65 5.16
CA GLY A 115 4.77 10.80 4.73
C GLY A 115 4.11 10.62 3.36
N ILE A 116 4.10 9.38 2.82
CA ILE A 116 3.44 9.10 1.54
C ILE A 116 1.97 8.73 1.80
N GLN A 117 1.07 9.42 1.10
CA GLN A 117 -0.37 9.18 1.17
C GLN A 117 -0.82 8.16 0.13
N PHE A 118 -1.74 7.29 0.53
CA PHE A 118 -2.30 6.21 -0.27
C PHE A 118 -3.81 6.33 -0.28
N LEU A 119 -4.38 6.37 -1.49
CA LEU A 119 -5.82 6.28 -1.68
C LEU A 119 -6.22 4.80 -1.74
N VAL A 120 -6.95 4.33 -0.73
CA VAL A 120 -7.38 2.93 -0.61
C VAL A 120 -8.90 2.82 -0.65
N GLY A 121 -9.42 1.71 -1.16
CA GLY A 121 -10.85 1.43 -1.06
C GLY A 121 -11.23 0.86 0.31
N ARG A 122 -12.53 0.81 0.57
CA ARG A 122 -13.12 0.25 1.79
C ARG A 122 -12.64 -1.18 2.07
N GLU A 123 -12.33 -1.97 1.04
CA GLU A 123 -11.81 -3.32 1.17
C GLU A 123 -10.55 -3.40 2.06
N VAL A 124 -9.66 -2.40 1.99
CA VAL A 124 -8.45 -2.37 2.82
C VAL A 124 -8.78 -2.05 4.27
N ILE A 125 -9.76 -1.18 4.50
CA ILE A 125 -10.25 -0.85 5.84
C ILE A 125 -10.95 -2.07 6.45
N GLU A 126 -11.73 -2.81 5.65
CA GLU A 126 -12.49 -3.95 6.12
C GLU A 126 -11.64 -5.14 6.59
N GLU A 127 -10.44 -5.27 6.04
CA GLU A 127 -9.47 -6.30 6.41
C GLU A 127 -8.72 -6.01 7.71
N SER A 128 -8.78 -4.78 8.24
CA SER A 128 -8.08 -4.37 9.46
C SER A 128 -9.08 -3.94 10.54
N ALA A 129 -9.04 -4.60 11.70
CA ALA A 129 -9.85 -4.17 12.84
C ALA A 129 -9.46 -2.77 13.32
N VAL A 130 -8.16 -2.48 13.36
CA VAL A 130 -7.64 -1.17 13.81
C VAL A 130 -8.07 -0.05 12.87
N LEU A 131 -8.03 -0.25 11.54
CA LEU A 131 -8.46 0.78 10.60
C LEU A 131 -9.96 1.06 10.68
N LYS A 132 -10.78 0.05 10.99
CA LYS A 132 -12.21 0.26 11.26
C LYS A 132 -12.43 1.16 12.47
N ASP A 133 -11.80 0.81 13.58
CA ASP A 133 -11.91 1.58 14.82
C ASP A 133 -11.42 3.03 14.61
N MET A 134 -10.31 3.20 13.89
CA MET A 134 -9.78 4.52 13.55
C MET A 134 -10.73 5.33 12.65
N LEU A 135 -11.38 4.68 11.69
CA LEU A 135 -12.35 5.33 10.82
C LEU A 135 -13.60 5.78 11.60
N GLU A 136 -14.10 4.94 12.52
CA GLU A 136 -15.26 5.28 13.37
C GLU A 136 -14.98 6.45 14.33
N MET A 137 -13.73 6.61 14.76
CA MET A 137 -13.31 7.74 15.60
C MET A 137 -13.02 9.02 14.79
N THR A 138 -12.93 8.90 13.47
CA THR A 138 -12.63 10.02 12.58
C THR A 138 -13.93 10.74 12.23
N PRO A 139 -13.99 12.09 12.27
CA PRO A 139 -15.17 12.82 11.79
C PRO A 139 -15.51 12.45 10.35
N ASP A 140 -16.78 12.52 9.96
CA ASP A 140 -17.28 12.30 8.59
C ASP A 140 -16.78 13.40 7.60
N ASP A 141 -15.46 13.52 7.49
CA ASP A 141 -14.79 14.42 6.57
C ASP A 141 -14.10 13.59 5.48
N PRO A 142 -14.51 13.73 4.20
CA PRO A 142 -13.88 13.03 3.09
C PRO A 142 -12.41 13.42 2.86
N SER A 143 -11.93 14.48 3.52
CA SER A 143 -10.53 14.91 3.50
C SER A 143 -9.70 14.37 4.67
N SER A 144 -10.29 13.56 5.54
CA SER A 144 -9.55 12.99 6.67
C SER A 144 -8.53 11.95 6.23
N ILE A 145 -7.32 12.09 6.78
CA ILE A 145 -6.18 11.22 6.51
C ILE A 145 -5.91 10.41 7.77
N ILE A 146 -5.83 9.09 7.63
CA ILE A 146 -5.50 8.17 8.72
C ILE A 146 -3.97 7.96 8.74
N PRO A 147 -3.25 8.48 9.74
CA PRO A 147 -1.80 8.30 9.83
C PRO A 147 -1.42 6.93 10.38
N LEU A 148 -0.47 6.26 9.73
CA LEU A 148 0.05 4.94 10.09
C LEU A 148 1.57 5.03 10.30
N PRO A 149 2.02 5.56 11.46
CA PRO A 149 3.42 5.89 11.73
C PRO A 149 4.34 4.67 11.82
N ASN A 150 3.78 3.46 11.97
CA ASN A 150 4.54 2.21 12.03
C ASN A 150 4.55 1.46 10.69
N VAL A 151 3.97 2.01 9.63
CA VAL A 151 3.85 1.34 8.33
C VAL A 151 4.56 2.18 7.26
N HIS A 152 5.68 1.69 6.76
CA HIS A 152 6.42 2.35 5.68
C HIS A 152 5.73 2.13 4.33
N SER A 153 5.87 3.07 3.39
CA SER A 153 5.21 3.08 2.08
C SER A 153 5.45 1.82 1.24
N LYS A 154 6.62 1.18 1.41
CA LYS A 154 6.94 -0.13 0.80
C LYS A 154 5.95 -1.20 1.24
N HIS A 155 5.72 -1.33 2.55
CA HIS A 155 4.81 -2.33 3.11
C HIS A 155 3.36 -1.97 2.83
N MET A 156 3.01 -0.68 2.84
CA MET A 156 1.67 -0.23 2.47
C MET A 156 1.25 -0.72 1.09
N ARG A 157 2.15 -0.64 0.10
CA ARG A 157 1.91 -1.19 -1.25
C ARG A 157 1.66 -2.69 -1.24
N MET A 158 2.45 -3.44 -0.47
CA MET A 158 2.28 -4.89 -0.34
C MET A 158 0.93 -5.24 0.28
N ILE A 159 0.50 -4.49 1.30
CA ILE A 159 -0.81 -4.68 1.95
C ILE A 159 -1.93 -4.45 0.94
N ILE A 160 -1.91 -3.33 0.20
CA ILE A 160 -2.92 -3.02 -0.81
C ILE A 160 -2.98 -4.10 -1.90
N ASP A 161 -1.83 -4.57 -2.38
CA ASP A 161 -1.78 -5.64 -3.39
C ASP A 161 -2.32 -6.97 -2.84
N LEU A 162 -1.98 -7.34 -1.61
CA LEU A 162 -2.48 -8.56 -0.96
C LEU A 162 -4.00 -8.53 -0.80
N VAL A 163 -4.55 -7.41 -0.36
CA VAL A 163 -6.01 -7.21 -0.26
C VAL A 163 -6.64 -7.36 -1.65
N LYS A 164 -6.09 -6.72 -2.68
CA LYS A 164 -6.59 -6.89 -4.06
C LYS A 164 -6.55 -8.32 -4.55
N ILE A 165 -5.51 -9.08 -4.23
CA ILE A 165 -5.43 -10.51 -4.58
C ILE A 165 -6.55 -11.27 -3.86
N LYS A 166 -6.76 -11.03 -2.56
CA LYS A 166 -7.83 -11.68 -1.80
C LYS A 166 -9.22 -11.42 -2.40
N HIS A 167 -9.49 -10.18 -2.80
CA HIS A 167 -10.77 -9.75 -3.37
C HIS A 167 -10.97 -10.20 -4.83
N ASN A 168 -9.94 -10.16 -5.67
CA ASN A 168 -10.04 -10.59 -7.07
C ASN A 168 -10.25 -12.10 -7.22
N HIS A 169 -9.83 -12.87 -6.23
CA HIS A 169 -9.98 -14.33 -6.18
C HIS A 169 -11.09 -14.72 -5.18
N GLU A 170 -12.11 -13.86 -5.02
CA GLU A 170 -13.24 -14.13 -4.11
C GLU A 170 -14.10 -15.33 -4.49
N ASP A 171 -14.18 -15.61 -5.79
CA ASP A 171 -14.95 -16.74 -6.33
C ASP A 171 -14.14 -18.06 -6.35
N GLU A 172 -12.84 -18.01 -6.03
CA GLU A 172 -11.99 -19.21 -5.94
C GLU A 172 -12.13 -19.91 -4.59
N ASP A 173 -11.94 -21.23 -4.63
CA ASP A 173 -11.82 -22.07 -3.44
C ASP A 173 -10.76 -21.50 -2.48
N SER A 174 -11.02 -21.61 -1.18
CA SER A 174 -10.17 -21.04 -0.11
C SER A 174 -8.70 -21.44 -0.25
N LEU A 175 -8.43 -22.68 -0.68
CA LEU A 175 -7.07 -23.21 -0.86
C LEU A 175 -6.31 -22.52 -2.00
N ASP A 176 -6.99 -22.24 -3.12
CA ASP A 176 -6.35 -21.59 -4.27
C ASP A 176 -6.08 -20.12 -3.98
N ARG A 177 -6.98 -19.46 -3.24
CA ARG A 177 -6.77 -18.09 -2.76
C ARG A 177 -5.57 -17.96 -1.82
N GLU A 178 -5.48 -18.84 -0.82
CA GLU A 178 -4.34 -18.89 0.11
C GLU A 178 -3.02 -19.14 -0.64
N LYS A 179 -3.05 -20.02 -1.64
CA LYS A 179 -1.89 -20.29 -2.49
C LYS A 179 -1.47 -19.06 -3.30
N ASN A 180 -2.42 -18.31 -3.86
CA ASN A 180 -2.14 -17.06 -4.59
C ASN A 180 -1.51 -15.99 -3.69
N ILE A 181 -2.05 -15.84 -2.47
CA ILE A 181 -1.52 -14.95 -1.43
C ILE A 181 -0.09 -15.36 -1.03
N TYR A 182 0.12 -16.64 -0.76
CA TYR A 182 1.44 -17.18 -0.41
C TYR A 182 2.46 -17.02 -1.55
N ASN A 183 2.06 -17.27 -2.80
CA ASN A 183 2.91 -17.11 -3.97
C ASN A 183 3.31 -15.64 -4.20
N TYR A 184 2.44 -14.69 -3.87
CA TYR A 184 2.81 -13.27 -3.89
C TYR A 184 3.90 -12.98 -2.86
N MET A 185 3.75 -13.46 -1.62
CA MET A 185 4.74 -13.24 -0.56
C MET A 185 6.08 -13.93 -0.81
N GLN A 186 6.11 -15.05 -1.52
CA GLN A 186 7.36 -15.71 -1.93
C GLN A 186 8.25 -14.86 -2.85
N ARG A 187 7.72 -13.82 -3.50
CA ARG A 187 8.51 -12.88 -4.30
C ARG A 187 9.40 -11.99 -3.44
N PHE A 188 9.14 -11.93 -2.14
CA PHE A 188 9.84 -11.10 -1.19
C PHE A 188 10.73 -11.94 -0.28
N GLY A 189 11.74 -11.31 0.31
CA GLY A 189 12.66 -11.97 1.20
C GLY A 189 12.05 -12.24 2.58
N LEU A 190 12.78 -13.00 3.38
CA LEU A 190 12.42 -13.25 4.78
C LEU A 190 12.31 -11.96 5.59
N LYS A 191 13.14 -10.96 5.32
CA LYS A 191 13.11 -9.68 6.00
C LYS A 191 11.75 -8.99 5.82
N GLU A 192 11.28 -8.91 4.59
CA GLU A 192 9.95 -8.36 4.28
C GLU A 192 8.83 -9.19 4.91
N ALA A 193 8.94 -10.52 4.92
CA ALA A 193 7.94 -11.37 5.56
C ALA A 193 7.85 -11.11 7.09
N VAL A 194 8.98 -10.94 7.77
CA VAL A 194 9.00 -10.60 9.20
C VAL A 194 8.42 -9.20 9.45
N GLU A 195 8.78 -8.22 8.64
CA GLU A 195 8.23 -6.85 8.76
C GLU A 195 6.71 -6.83 8.50
N ILE A 196 6.22 -7.59 7.50
CA ILE A 196 4.78 -7.74 7.25
C ILE A 196 4.09 -8.43 8.43
N LEU A 197 4.70 -9.43 9.06
CA LEU A 197 4.13 -10.09 10.23
C LEU A 197 3.99 -9.12 11.42
N GLN A 198 4.98 -8.26 11.65
CA GLN A 198 4.91 -7.21 12.69
C GLN A 198 3.78 -6.21 12.40
N ILE A 199 3.66 -5.77 11.14
CA ILE A 199 2.59 -4.87 10.71
C ILE A 199 1.22 -5.55 10.81
N ALA A 200 1.14 -6.85 10.52
CA ALA A 200 -0.08 -7.63 10.64
C ALA A 200 -0.61 -7.65 12.08
N THR A 201 0.27 -7.77 13.07
CA THR A 201 -0.07 -7.65 14.48
C THR A 201 -0.51 -6.24 14.84
N TYR A 202 0.17 -5.22 14.32
CA TYR A 202 -0.18 -3.81 14.56
C TYR A 202 -1.55 -3.43 13.98
N LEU A 203 -1.84 -3.79 12.73
CA LEU A 203 -3.11 -3.49 12.05
C LEU A 203 -4.21 -4.53 12.34
N GLN A 204 -3.90 -5.61 13.04
CA GLN A 204 -4.79 -6.75 13.26
C GLN A 204 -5.41 -7.29 11.95
N MET A 205 -4.56 -7.58 10.96
CA MET A 205 -4.99 -8.09 9.65
C MET A 205 -4.64 -9.58 9.49
N HIS A 206 -5.65 -10.46 9.58
CA HIS A 206 -5.45 -11.91 9.46
C HIS A 206 -4.85 -12.31 8.10
N LEU A 207 -5.24 -11.63 7.03
CA LEU A 207 -4.71 -11.83 5.68
C LEU A 207 -3.18 -11.76 5.62
N LEU A 208 -2.59 -10.77 6.29
CA LEU A 208 -1.14 -10.55 6.28
C LEU A 208 -0.41 -11.65 7.07
N ILE A 209 -1.01 -12.12 8.18
CA ILE A 209 -0.49 -13.26 8.95
C ILE A 209 -0.46 -14.51 8.08
N ALA A 210 -1.58 -14.84 7.42
CA ALA A 210 -1.68 -16.00 6.54
C ALA A 210 -0.65 -15.95 5.39
N ALA A 211 -0.37 -14.75 4.88
CA ALA A 211 0.59 -14.55 3.79
C ALA A 211 2.05 -14.73 4.24
N ALA A 212 2.42 -14.19 5.41
CA ALA A 212 3.81 -14.14 5.86
C ALA A 212 4.24 -15.32 6.76
N ALA A 213 3.31 -15.88 7.55
CA ALA A 213 3.60 -16.91 8.53
C ALA A 213 4.25 -18.18 7.94
N PRO A 214 3.85 -18.69 6.76
CA PRO A 214 4.50 -19.88 6.19
C PRO A 214 5.99 -19.66 5.89
N THR A 215 6.37 -18.48 5.39
CA THR A 215 7.76 -18.12 5.08
C THR A 215 8.60 -18.03 6.35
N VAL A 216 8.06 -17.41 7.41
CA VAL A 216 8.74 -17.31 8.71
C VAL A 216 8.82 -18.68 9.40
N SER A 217 7.76 -19.48 9.35
CA SER A 217 7.72 -20.85 9.89
C SER A 217 8.76 -21.76 9.24
N LYS A 218 8.91 -21.69 7.92
CA LYS A 218 9.96 -22.43 7.18
C LYS A 218 11.36 -22.01 7.64
N PHE A 219 11.58 -20.71 7.85
CA PHE A 219 12.85 -20.21 8.37
C PHE A 219 13.15 -20.71 9.78
N LEU A 220 12.17 -20.65 10.69
CA LEU A 220 12.30 -21.12 12.07
C LEU A 220 12.58 -22.63 12.12
N SER A 221 11.84 -23.41 11.33
CA SER A 221 12.02 -24.87 11.26
C SER A 221 13.41 -25.25 10.75
N THR A 222 13.92 -24.53 9.75
CA THR A 222 15.25 -24.78 9.16
C THR A 222 16.39 -24.38 10.10
N ASN A 223 16.19 -23.32 10.91
CA ASN A 223 17.23 -22.77 11.78
C ASN A 223 17.05 -23.12 13.27
N ARG A 224 16.13 -24.04 13.61
CA ARG A 224 15.84 -24.51 14.98
C ARG A 224 17.09 -24.78 15.82
N HIS A 225 18.14 -25.32 15.22
CA HIS A 225 19.39 -25.67 15.91
C HIS A 225 20.31 -24.47 16.17
N ARG A 226 19.95 -23.26 15.74
CA ARG A 226 20.75 -22.03 15.83
C ARG A 226 19.96 -20.90 16.49
N PRO A 227 19.58 -21.02 17.78
CA PRO A 227 18.74 -20.05 18.47
C PRO A 227 19.32 -18.63 18.47
N ASN A 228 20.63 -18.48 18.65
CA ASN A 228 21.29 -17.17 18.64
C ASN A 228 21.19 -16.46 17.27
N PHE A 229 21.22 -17.23 16.17
CA PHE A 229 21.03 -16.67 14.83
C PHE A 229 19.60 -16.21 14.61
N ILE A 230 18.62 -17.00 15.06
CA ILE A 230 17.19 -16.64 15.02
C ILE A 230 16.95 -15.37 15.82
N ARG A 231 17.47 -15.29 17.05
CA ARG A 231 17.34 -14.11 17.93
C ARG A 231 17.95 -12.87 17.31
N GLY A 232 19.17 -12.96 16.80
CA GLY A 232 19.83 -11.83 16.13
C GLY A 232 19.06 -11.36 14.89
N PHE A 233 18.51 -12.28 14.10
CA PHE A 233 17.74 -11.95 12.90
C PHE A 233 16.38 -11.31 13.23
N LEU A 234 15.65 -11.86 14.20
CA LEU A 234 14.35 -11.38 14.64
C LEU A 234 14.43 -10.20 15.63
N LYS A 235 15.66 -9.82 16.02
CA LYS A 235 15.95 -8.79 17.04
C LYS A 235 15.28 -9.10 18.39
N LEU A 236 15.36 -10.37 18.80
CA LEU A 236 14.87 -10.83 20.10
C LEU A 236 16.01 -10.83 21.11
N GLU A 237 15.72 -10.39 22.33
CA GLU A 237 16.65 -10.49 23.47
C GLU A 237 16.67 -11.93 24.02
N ASP A 238 17.80 -12.34 24.59
CA ASP A 238 17.89 -13.61 25.33
C ASP A 238 17.55 -13.33 26.79
N ASP A 239 16.33 -13.70 27.18
CA ASP A 239 15.78 -13.53 28.52
C ASP A 239 15.98 -14.77 29.41
N LEU A 240 16.60 -15.83 28.88
CA LEU A 240 16.85 -17.06 29.62
C LEU A 240 18.14 -16.95 30.44
N THR A 241 18.07 -17.37 31.71
CA THR A 241 19.25 -17.58 32.55
C THR A 241 19.98 -18.86 32.12
N GLU A 242 21.28 -18.97 32.45
CA GLU A 242 22.08 -20.16 32.09
C GLU A 242 21.51 -21.46 32.69
N GLU A 243 20.99 -21.39 33.93
CA GLU A 243 20.34 -22.54 34.58
C GLU A 243 19.09 -23.01 33.81
N MET A 244 18.22 -22.08 33.39
CA MET A 244 17.04 -22.42 32.59
C MET A 244 17.41 -22.97 31.20
N LYS A 245 18.50 -22.49 30.59
CA LYS A 245 19.01 -23.04 29.32
C LYS A 245 19.47 -24.48 29.50
N GLU A 246 20.17 -24.79 30.59
CA GLU A 246 20.58 -26.16 30.89
C GLU A 246 19.40 -27.10 31.11
N GLU A 247 18.36 -26.65 31.83
CA GLU A 247 17.12 -27.42 32.00
C GLU A 247 16.43 -27.68 30.66
N LEU A 248 16.27 -26.67 29.82
CA LEU A 248 15.67 -26.82 28.48
C LEU A 248 16.47 -27.76 27.58
N ILE A 249 17.79 -27.76 27.67
CA ILE A 249 18.65 -28.69 26.92
C ILE A 249 18.47 -30.12 27.46
N LYS A 250 18.44 -30.30 28.79
CA LYS A 250 18.21 -31.62 29.42
C LYS A 250 16.85 -32.19 29.05
N ASP A 251 15.79 -31.37 29.11
CA ASP A 251 14.44 -31.77 28.72
C ASP A 251 14.38 -32.13 27.24
N GLN A 252 14.97 -31.33 26.35
CA GLN A 252 15.01 -31.67 24.92
C GLN A 252 15.74 -32.98 24.63
N MET A 253 16.78 -33.33 25.41
CA MET A 253 17.52 -34.58 25.26
C MET A 253 16.77 -35.80 25.82
N ASN A 254 15.85 -35.61 26.76
CA ASN A 254 15.00 -36.69 27.30
C ASN A 254 13.84 -37.09 26.39
N TYR A 255 13.55 -36.30 25.35
CA TYR A 255 12.49 -36.58 24.36
C TYR A 255 13.02 -37.22 23.04
N PHE A 256 14.30 -37.63 23.01
CA PHE A 256 14.91 -38.43 21.93
C PHE A 256 15.31 -39.82 22.43
#